data_AF-A0A917DWC5-F1
#
_entry.id   AF-A0A917DWC5-F1
#
_cell.length_a   1.000
_cell.length_b   1.000
_cell.length_c   1.000
_cell.angle_alpha   90.00
_cell.angle_beta   90.00
_cell.angle_gamma   90.00
#
_symmetry.space_group_name_H-M   'P 1'
#
loop_
_entity.id
_entity.type
_entity.pdbx_description
1 polymer ?
#
loop_
_entity_poly.entity_id
_entity_poly.type
_entity_poly.pdbx_seq_one_letter_code
_entity_poly.pdbx_strand_id
1 'polypeptide(L)' 'MTPEMAAHIRYLVKSQGLYQHQAAALVGVNPGRVSEVMNGHRYPDVPPAQGSFPF' A
#
# COMPACT_ATOMS: atom_id res chain seq x y z
N MET A 1 4.68 -4.49 -9.21
CA MET A 1 3.59 -3.96 -8.36
C MET A 1 2.32 -3.90 -9.19
N THR A 2 1.19 -4.30 -8.60
CA THR A 2 -0.14 -4.26 -9.23
C THR A 2 -1.03 -3.22 -8.51
N PRO A 3 -2.18 -2.81 -9.11
CA PRO A 3 -3.17 -1.97 -8.44
C PRO A 3 -3.64 -2.53 -7.10
N GLU A 4 -3.85 -3.84 -7.00
CA GLU A 4 -4.32 -4.52 -5.78
C GLU A 4 -3.29 -4.37 -4.66
N MET A 5 -2.00 -4.52 -5.00
CA MET A 5 -0.92 -4.32 -4.04
C MET A 5 -0.82 -2.85 -3.60
N ALA A 6 -1.04 -1.89 -4.49
CA ALA A 6 -1.08 -0.47 -4.12
C ALA A 6 -2.28 -0.17 -3.20
N ALA A 7 -3.44 -0.76 -3.48
CA ALA A 7 -4.63 -0.66 -2.62
C ALA A 7 -4.34 -1.24 -1.23
N HIS A 8 -3.67 -2.39 -1.16
CA HIS A 8 -3.29 -3.03 0.11
C HIS A 8 -2.26 -2.20 0.90
N ILE A 9 -1.25 -1.64 0.23
CA ILE A 9 -0.30 -0.68 0.84
C ILE A 9 -1.04 0.51 1.46
N ARG A 10 -1.98 1.11 0.72
CA ARG A 10 -2.76 2.25 1.22
C ARG A 10 -3.62 1.85 2.43
N TYR A 11 -4.18 0.65 2.44
CA TYR A 11 -4.93 0.12 3.59
C TYR A 11 -4.03 -0.02 4.83
N LEU A 12 -2.85 -0.65 4.69
CA LEU A 12 -1.91 -0.83 5.80
C LEU A 12 -1.49 0.52 6.42
N VAL A 13 -1.19 1.52 5.58
CA VAL A 13 -0.74 2.82 6.09
C VAL A 13 -1.90 3.67 6.61
N LYS A 14 -2.99 3.82 5.85
CA LYS A 14 -4.07 4.75 6.21
C LYS A 14 -5.07 4.18 7.20
N SER A 15 -5.41 2.90 7.07
CA SER A 15 -6.47 2.26 7.86
C SER A 15 -5.92 1.51 9.07
N GLN A 16 -4.74 0.89 8.95
CA GLN A 16 -4.10 0.17 10.05
C GLN A 16 -3.03 1.02 10.77
N GLY A 17 -2.69 2.20 10.26
CA GLY A 17 -1.77 3.14 10.91
C GLY A 17 -0.30 2.70 10.90
N LEU A 18 0.08 1.76 10.02
CA LEU A 18 1.47 1.33 9.92
C LEU A 18 2.36 2.42 9.30
N TYR A 19 3.61 2.45 9.73
CA TYR A 19 4.64 3.21 9.03
C TYR A 19 4.94 2.58 7.66
N GLN A 20 5.29 3.41 6.68
CA GLN A 20 5.56 2.97 5.31
C GLN A 20 6.62 1.86 5.21
N HIS A 21 7.64 1.88 6.08
CA HIS A 21 8.67 0.84 6.11
C HIS A 21 8.14 -0.50 6.64
N GLN A 22 7.19 -0.48 7.58
CA GLN A 22 6.54 -1.70 8.08
C GLN A 22 5.62 -2.28 6.99
N ALA A 23 4.85 -1.42 6.31
CA ALA A 23 4.04 -1.84 5.16
C ALA A 23 4.91 -2.41 4.03
N ALA A 24 6.08 -1.83 3.77
CA ALA A 24 7.05 -2.33 2.79
C ALA A 24 7.54 -3.74 3.14
N ALA A 25 7.86 -3.99 4.41
CA ALA A 25 8.28 -5.31 4.88
C ALA A 25 7.16 -6.35 4.77
N LEU A 26 5.92 -6.00 5.13
CA LEU A 26 4.77 -6.91 5.04
C LEU A 26 4.43 -7.30 3.60
N VAL A 27 4.55 -6.34 2.68
CA VAL A 27 4.21 -6.53 1.26
C VAL A 27 5.39 -7.08 0.44
N GLY A 28 6.59 -7.13 1.03
CA GLY A 28 7.79 -7.62 0.35
C GLY A 28 8.29 -6.68 -0.77
N VAL A 29 8.19 -5.37 -0.57
CA VAL A 29 8.60 -4.36 -1.56
C VAL A 29 9.59 -3.35 -0.97
N ASN A 30 10.31 -2.66 -1.86
CA ASN A 30 11.21 -1.59 -1.44
C ASN A 30 10.44 -0.41 -0.82
N PRO A 31 10.92 0.22 0.27
CA PRO A 31 10.25 1.38 0.89
C PRO A 31 9.96 2.53 -0.08
N GLY A 32 10.83 2.76 -1.06
CA GLY A 32 10.59 3.76 -2.11
C GLY A 32 9.34 3.47 -2.96
N ARG A 33 8.97 2.21 -3.16
CA ARG A 33 7.72 1.84 -3.87
C ARG A 33 6.48 2.18 -3.05
N VAL A 34 6.54 2.02 -1.73
CA VAL A 34 5.46 2.43 -0.82
C VAL A 34 5.29 3.95 -0.85
N SER A 35 6.40 4.70 -0.82
CA SER A 35 6.37 6.16 -0.92
C SER A 35 5.72 6.66 -2.21
N GLU A 36 6.05 6.07 -3.37
CA GLU A 36 5.40 6.41 -4.64
C GLU A 36 3.88 6.18 -4.62
N VAL A 37 3.41 5.09 -4.02
CA VAL A 37 1.97 4.82 -3.87
C VAL A 37 1.32 5.83 -2.94
N MET A 38 1.93 6.08 -1.78
CA MET A 38 1.38 6.97 -0.76
C MET A 38 1.30 8.42 -1.23
N ASN A 39 2.28 8.87 -2.03
CA ASN A 39 2.31 10.20 -2.62
C ASN A 39 1.50 10.31 -3.94
N GLY A 40 0.92 9.20 -4.42
CA GLY A 40 0.11 9.21 -5.64
C GLY A 40 0.90 9.27 -6.95
N HIS A 41 2.24 9.16 -6.91
CA HIS A 41 3.06 9.02 -8.13
C HIS A 41 2.80 7.69 -8.86
N ARG A 42 2.24 6.71 -8.14
CA ARG A 42 1.94 5.38 -8.67
C ARG A 42 0.53 4.96 -8.25
N TYR A 43 -0.29 4.58 -9.22
CA TYR A 43 -1.71 4.25 -9.04
C TYR A 43 -2.49 5.34 -8.28
N PRO A 44 -2.53 6.59 -8.79
CA PRO A 44 -3.19 7.71 -8.12
C PRO A 44 -4.67 7.44 -7.85
N ASP A 45 -5.35 6.80 -8.80
CA ASP A 45 -6.80 6.57 -8.77
C ASP A 45 -7.21 5.31 -7.99
N VAL A 46 -6.24 4.55 -7.47
CA VAL A 46 -6.53 3.32 -6.73
C VAL A 46 -6.79 3.66 -5.25
N PRO A 47 -8.01 3.43 -4.73
CA PRO A 47 -8.32 3.67 -3.33
C PRO A 47 -7.67 2.61 -2.42
N PRO A 48 -7.59 2.86 -1.10
CA PRO A 48 -7.23 1.81 -0.14
C PRO A 48 -8.17 0.61 -0.26
N ALA A 49 -7.61 -0.59 -0.21
CA ALA A 49 -8.41 -1.81 -0.30
C ALA A 49 -9.43 -1.90 0.85
N GLN A 50 -10.63 -2.41 0.56
CA GLN A 50 -11.76 -2.48 1.50
C GLN A 50 -12.18 -3.94 1.70
N GLY A 51 -12.45 -4.37 2.94
CA GLY A 51 -12.99 -5.71 3.25
C GLY A 51 -11.96 -6.74 3.74
N SER A 52 -12.36 -8.03 3.72
CA SER A 52 -11.51 -9.16 4.12
C SER A 52 -10.58 -9.56 2.97
N PHE A 53 -9.26 -9.54 3.20
CA PHE A 53 -8.25 -9.84 2.17
C PHE A 53 -8.01 -11.35 2.12
N PRO A 54 -8.30 -12.04 1.00
CA PRO A 54 -7.73 -13.35 0.76
C PRO A 54 -6.29 -13.12 0.31
N PHE A 55 -5.32 -13.40 1.18
CA PHE A 55 -3.93 -13.53 0.76
C PHE A 55 -3.71 -14.95 0.22
#